data_AF-A0ABD0TV50-F1
#
_entry.id   AF-A0ABD0TV50-F1
#
_cell.length_a   1.000
_cell.length_b   1.000
_cell.length_c   1.000
_cell.angle_alpha   90.00
_cell.angle_beta   90.00
_cell.angle_gamma   90.00
#
_symmetry.space_group_name_H-M   'P 1'
#
loop_
_entity.id
_entity.type
_entity.pdbx_description
1 polymer ?
#
loop_
_entity_poly.entity_id
_entity_poly.type
_entity_poly.pdbx_seq_one_letter_code
_entity_poly.pdbx_strand_id
1 'polypeptide(L)'
;MTRGPLNQKPNLEALAEFLKPLNELIVKANAMTEGRRSDFFNHLKTTADSLSALAWIAYLGKDCGMSLPTAHVEDSWQMAEFYNNKVLVAYRNKDSDHVEWAKSLKELYLPGLRDYVKGFYPLGLVWGRPATASTSAPSSTLSVAKASPGKAPAAPPPPSTPLFSSETAAPHPKLGMSAVFEEISSNKSVTSGLRKVTDGMKTKNQVDRTFVVSSAEKETRTSSPSFSKAGPPKLELQMGRRWAVENQIGKKNLVIDECDAKQSVYVYGCRDSVLQVKGKVNNITIDKCNKMGVLFKDVVAACEIVNCNGIEVQCEGSAPTISIDNTGGCQLYLSKESLESSITTAKSSEINVMVPGAGPEIDWVEHALPQQYIHAFKDGQFVTSPVSHSGG
;
A
#
# COMPACT_ATOMS: atom_id res chain seq x y z
N MET A 1 -7.86 25.09 -30.00
CA MET A 1 -8.52 24.21 -29.03
C MET A 1 -9.97 24.63 -28.89
N THR A 2 -10.86 23.85 -29.49
CA THR A 2 -12.32 24.00 -29.35
C THR A 2 -12.69 23.83 -27.88
N ARG A 3 -13.38 24.83 -27.31
CA ARG A 3 -13.96 24.76 -25.96
C ARG A 3 -14.99 23.62 -25.94
N GLY A 4 -14.64 22.49 -25.34
CA GLY A 4 -15.60 21.44 -24.99
C GLY A 4 -16.62 21.95 -23.95
N PRO A 5 -17.80 21.32 -23.86
CA PRO A 5 -18.90 21.80 -23.04
C PRO A 5 -18.51 21.88 -21.56
N LEU A 6 -18.94 22.95 -20.89
CA LEU A 6 -18.69 23.19 -19.47
C LEU A 6 -19.13 21.98 -18.64
N ASN A 7 -18.15 21.38 -17.96
CA ASN A 7 -18.21 20.70 -16.67
C ASN A 7 -19.55 19.97 -16.39
N GLN A 8 -19.69 18.72 -16.78
CA GLN A 8 -20.67 17.80 -16.17
C GLN A 8 -19.89 16.67 -15.50
N LYS A 9 -20.34 16.20 -14.33
CA LYS A 9 -19.66 15.08 -13.64
C LYS A 9 -19.69 13.87 -14.57
N PRO A 10 -18.53 13.35 -15.01
CA PRO A 10 -18.50 12.20 -15.90
C PRO A 10 -19.07 10.98 -15.19
N ASN A 11 -19.80 10.14 -15.93
CA ASN A 11 -20.04 8.77 -15.50
C ASN A 11 -18.72 7.97 -15.56
N LEU A 12 -18.70 6.73 -15.06
CA LEU A 12 -17.47 5.94 -14.99
C LEU A 12 -16.82 5.72 -16.38
N GLU A 13 -17.64 5.54 -17.42
CA GLU A 13 -17.16 5.36 -18.81
C GLU A 13 -16.51 6.63 -19.36
N ALA A 14 -17.18 7.79 -19.21
CA ALA A 14 -16.64 9.07 -19.65
C ALA A 14 -15.39 9.48 -18.84
N LEU A 15 -15.32 9.08 -17.57
CA LEU A 15 -14.12 9.30 -16.76
C LEU A 15 -12.95 8.45 -17.28
N ALA A 16 -13.19 7.18 -17.61
CA ALA A 16 -12.16 6.32 -18.18
C ALA A 16 -11.63 6.88 -19.51
N GLU A 17 -12.51 7.40 -20.37
CA GLU A 17 -12.12 8.06 -21.62
C GLU A 17 -11.34 9.36 -21.36
N PHE A 18 -11.76 10.17 -20.39
CA PHE A 18 -11.07 11.40 -19.98
C PHE A 18 -9.65 11.12 -19.45
N LEU A 19 -9.46 10.06 -18.67
CA LEU A 19 -8.17 9.69 -18.08
C LEU A 19 -7.26 8.91 -19.04
N LYS A 20 -7.78 8.43 -20.16
CA LYS A 20 -7.05 7.58 -21.10
C LYS A 20 -5.68 8.16 -21.52
N PRO A 21 -5.55 9.45 -21.91
CA PRO A 21 -4.25 9.99 -22.31
C PRO A 21 -3.22 9.97 -21.18
N LEU A 22 -3.66 10.24 -19.94
CA LEU A 22 -2.78 10.18 -18.76
C LEU A 22 -2.33 8.74 -18.50
N ASN A 23 -3.26 7.78 -18.54
CA ASN A 23 -2.96 6.37 -18.34
C ASN A 23 -1.99 5.83 -19.40
N GLU A 24 -2.18 6.20 -20.68
CA GLU A 24 -1.26 5.81 -21.76
C GLU A 24 0.17 6.35 -21.52
N LEU A 25 0.30 7.58 -21.03
CA LEU A 25 1.60 8.16 -20.67
C LEU A 25 2.24 7.46 -19.45
N ILE A 26 1.45 7.15 -18.42
CA ILE A 26 1.93 6.42 -17.23
C ILE A 26 2.42 5.02 -17.63
N VAL A 27 1.66 4.31 -18.46
CA VAL A 27 2.04 2.97 -18.96
C VAL A 27 3.32 3.06 -19.79
N LYS A 28 3.42 4.03 -20.71
CA LYS A 28 4.62 4.23 -21.53
C LYS A 28 5.84 4.57 -20.66
N ALA A 29 5.67 5.42 -19.65
CA ALA A 29 6.74 5.76 -18.71
C ALA A 29 7.24 4.55 -17.93
N ASN A 30 6.32 3.71 -17.44
CA ASN A 30 6.68 2.48 -16.74
C ASN A 30 7.38 1.47 -17.66
N ALA A 31 6.90 1.28 -18.90
CA ALA A 31 7.54 0.40 -19.87
C ALA A 31 8.98 0.82 -20.20
N MET A 32 9.29 2.13 -20.19
CA MET A 32 10.68 2.62 -20.36
C MET A 32 11.61 2.24 -19.20
N THR A 33 11.06 1.77 -18.08
CA THR A 33 11.82 1.28 -16.92
C THR A 33 11.93 -0.24 -16.90
N GLU A 34 11.35 -0.95 -17.87
CA GLU A 34 11.42 -2.40 -17.98
C GLU A 34 12.63 -2.86 -18.82
N GLY A 35 13.12 -4.07 -18.54
CA GLY A 35 14.23 -4.66 -19.30
C GLY A 35 15.61 -4.23 -18.81
N ARG A 36 16.52 -3.92 -19.75
CA ARG A 36 17.93 -3.64 -19.45
C ARG A 36 18.04 -2.32 -18.70
N ARG A 37 18.55 -2.38 -17.47
CA ARG A 37 18.73 -1.20 -16.61
C ARG A 37 19.80 -0.27 -17.20
N SER A 38 19.44 1.01 -17.36
CA SER A 38 20.38 2.08 -17.68
C SER A 38 21.18 2.50 -16.44
N ASP A 39 22.26 3.25 -16.64
CA ASP A 39 23.05 3.82 -15.55
C ASP A 39 22.25 4.82 -14.69
N PHE A 40 21.20 5.41 -15.30
CA PHE A 40 20.28 6.33 -14.65
C PHE A 40 18.93 5.68 -14.31
N PHE A 41 18.87 4.35 -14.18
CA PHE A 41 17.64 3.61 -13.90
C PHE A 41 16.84 4.18 -12.73
N ASN A 42 17.50 4.56 -11.63
CA ASN A 42 16.80 5.13 -10.48
C ASN A 42 16.13 6.47 -10.81
N HIS A 43 16.72 7.31 -11.67
CA HIS A 43 16.10 8.57 -12.10
C HIS A 43 14.84 8.29 -12.92
N LEU A 44 14.98 7.43 -13.93
CA LEU A 44 13.86 7.04 -14.79
C LEU A 44 12.72 6.43 -13.98
N LYS A 45 13.04 5.57 -13.01
CA LYS A 45 12.05 4.93 -12.16
C LYS A 45 11.36 5.90 -11.22
N THR A 46 12.09 6.84 -10.61
CA THR A 46 11.50 7.92 -9.82
C THR A 46 10.53 8.75 -10.65
N THR A 47 10.91 9.15 -11.87
CA THR A 47 10.02 9.91 -12.74
C THR A 47 8.77 9.11 -13.12
N ALA A 48 8.93 7.87 -13.59
CA ALA A 48 7.81 7.03 -14.00
C ALA A 48 6.82 6.75 -12.85
N ASP A 49 7.32 6.41 -11.66
CA ASP A 49 6.47 6.11 -10.51
C ASP A 49 5.77 7.37 -9.98
N SER A 50 6.41 8.55 -10.09
CA SER A 50 5.83 9.82 -9.62
C SER A 50 4.58 10.24 -10.41
N LEU A 51 4.43 9.80 -11.67
CA LEU A 51 3.29 10.17 -12.51
C LEU A 51 1.97 9.62 -11.97
N SER A 52 1.99 8.57 -11.14
CA SER A 52 0.80 8.01 -10.49
C SER A 52 0.10 9.03 -9.58
N ALA A 53 0.84 10.01 -9.04
CA ALA A 53 0.27 11.09 -8.24
C ALA A 53 -0.72 11.93 -9.05
N LEU A 54 -0.53 12.08 -10.36
CA LEU A 54 -1.42 12.86 -11.23
C LEU A 54 -2.82 12.25 -11.38
N ALA A 55 -3.00 10.98 -11.02
CA ALA A 55 -4.29 10.31 -11.07
C ALA A 55 -5.29 10.83 -10.02
N TRP A 56 -4.90 11.74 -9.12
CA TRP A 56 -5.80 12.37 -8.14
C TRP A 56 -7.07 13.00 -8.76
N ILE A 57 -6.97 13.43 -10.03
CA ILE A 57 -8.09 14.00 -10.80
C ILE A 57 -9.24 13.02 -11.04
N ALA A 58 -8.99 11.71 -10.85
CA ALA A 58 -9.98 10.65 -10.99
C ALA A 58 -10.93 10.55 -9.78
N TYR A 59 -10.66 11.27 -8.68
CA TYR A 59 -11.51 11.25 -7.50
C TYR A 59 -12.90 11.86 -7.80
N LEU A 60 -13.95 11.03 -7.69
CA LEU A 60 -15.36 11.43 -7.90
C LEU A 60 -16.18 11.53 -6.61
N GLY A 61 -15.56 11.37 -5.44
CA GLY A 61 -16.23 11.32 -4.14
C GLY A 61 -15.76 10.14 -3.29
N LYS A 62 -16.24 10.06 -2.05
CA LYS A 62 -15.75 9.07 -1.07
C LYS A 62 -16.02 7.61 -1.48
N ASP A 63 -17.04 7.38 -2.29
CA ASP A 63 -17.49 6.04 -2.68
C ASP A 63 -16.82 5.51 -3.96
N CYS A 64 -15.88 6.26 -4.56
CA CYS A 64 -15.22 5.85 -5.81
C CYS A 64 -14.02 4.91 -5.60
N GLY A 65 -13.74 4.50 -4.36
CA GLY A 65 -12.62 3.60 -4.04
C GLY A 65 -11.24 4.25 -4.09
N MET A 66 -11.16 5.58 -4.26
CA MET A 66 -9.91 6.34 -4.20
C MET A 66 -9.79 7.13 -2.89
N SER A 67 -8.55 7.32 -2.42
CA SER A 67 -8.27 8.23 -1.32
C SER A 67 -8.54 9.69 -1.71
N LEU A 68 -8.67 10.57 -0.71
CA LEU A 68 -8.84 12.01 -0.96
C LEU A 68 -7.69 12.52 -1.84
N PRO A 69 -7.91 13.48 -2.75
CA PRO A 69 -6.90 13.92 -3.71
C PRO A 69 -5.53 14.25 -3.10
N THR A 70 -5.52 14.97 -1.98
CA THR A 70 -4.28 15.30 -1.26
C THR A 70 -3.57 14.05 -0.74
N ALA A 71 -4.32 13.12 -0.15
CA ALA A 71 -3.79 11.86 0.35
C ALA A 71 -3.29 10.97 -0.81
N HIS A 72 -4.01 10.94 -1.93
CA HIS A 72 -3.59 10.22 -3.14
C HIS A 72 -2.23 10.70 -3.62
N VAL A 73 -1.99 12.03 -3.65
CA VAL A 73 -0.69 12.60 -4.03
C VAL A 73 0.41 12.19 -3.04
N GLU A 74 0.13 12.28 -1.73
CA GLU A 74 1.07 11.90 -0.67
C GLU A 74 1.43 10.39 -0.73
N ASP A 75 0.43 9.52 -0.89
CA ASP A 75 0.60 8.07 -0.96
C ASP A 75 1.32 7.64 -2.25
N SER A 76 0.97 8.26 -3.38
CA SER A 76 1.59 7.96 -4.68
C SER A 76 3.08 8.31 -4.72
N TRP A 77 3.48 9.37 -4.03
CA TRP A 77 4.90 9.78 -3.98
C TRP A 77 5.79 8.73 -3.30
N GLN A 78 5.28 7.94 -2.36
CA GLN A 78 6.09 6.99 -1.57
C GLN A 78 6.86 5.98 -2.44
N MET A 79 6.27 5.55 -3.56
CA MET A 79 6.93 4.62 -4.50
C MET A 79 8.07 5.30 -5.25
N ALA A 80 7.86 6.53 -5.72
CA ALA A 80 8.90 7.34 -6.35
C ALA A 80 10.03 7.69 -5.36
N GLU A 81 9.68 7.94 -4.10
CA GLU A 81 10.59 8.31 -3.02
C GLU A 81 11.65 7.22 -2.77
N PHE A 82 11.26 5.95 -2.83
CA PHE A 82 12.20 4.84 -2.67
C PHE A 82 13.34 4.90 -3.69
N TYR A 83 13.04 5.11 -4.97
CA TYR A 83 14.05 5.24 -6.01
C TYR A 83 14.76 6.60 -5.96
N ASN A 84 14.07 7.66 -5.54
CA ASN A 84 14.65 9.00 -5.39
C ASN A 84 15.75 9.00 -4.31
N ASN A 85 15.50 8.31 -3.20
CA ASN A 85 16.48 8.15 -2.12
C ASN A 85 17.72 7.37 -2.59
N LYS A 86 17.57 6.43 -3.53
CA LYS A 86 18.73 5.75 -4.13
C LYS A 86 19.57 6.70 -4.98
N VAL A 87 18.96 7.65 -5.69
CA VAL A 87 19.69 8.73 -6.39
C VAL A 87 20.46 9.57 -5.38
N LEU A 88 19.79 10.06 -4.33
CA LEU A 88 20.45 10.86 -3.28
C LEU A 88 21.63 10.12 -2.64
N VAL A 89 21.47 8.83 -2.30
CA VAL A 89 22.54 8.02 -1.70
C VAL A 89 23.70 7.78 -2.67
N ALA A 90 23.40 7.52 -3.95
CA ALA A 90 24.42 7.24 -4.95
C ALA A 90 25.27 8.47 -5.30
N TYR A 91 24.66 9.67 -5.25
CA TYR A 91 25.26 10.90 -5.77
C TYR A 91 25.63 11.96 -4.72
N ARG A 92 25.20 11.82 -3.44
CA ARG A 92 25.45 12.81 -2.36
C ARG A 92 26.88 13.35 -2.22
N ASN A 93 27.87 12.54 -2.59
CA ASN A 93 29.30 12.89 -2.50
C ASN A 93 30.01 12.77 -3.86
N LYS A 94 29.26 12.68 -4.97
CA LYS A 94 29.80 12.48 -6.31
C LYS A 94 29.47 13.64 -7.23
N ASP A 95 28.21 14.04 -7.25
CA ASP A 95 27.71 15.04 -8.18
C ASP A 95 26.48 15.73 -7.59
N SER A 96 26.55 17.06 -7.50
CA SER A 96 25.51 17.91 -6.95
C SER A 96 24.27 17.97 -7.84
N ASP A 97 24.41 17.83 -9.15
CA ASP A 97 23.32 18.08 -10.11
C ASP A 97 22.24 16.99 -9.97
N HIS A 98 22.67 15.75 -9.76
CA HIS A 98 21.77 14.62 -9.47
C HIS A 98 21.05 14.77 -8.13
N VAL A 99 21.73 15.36 -7.14
CA VAL A 99 21.15 15.62 -5.81
C VAL A 99 20.12 16.74 -5.89
N GLU A 100 20.43 17.82 -6.61
CA GLU A 100 19.53 18.93 -6.85
C GLU A 100 18.30 18.46 -7.63
N TRP A 101 18.48 17.72 -8.72
CA TRP A 101 17.39 17.11 -9.49
C TRP A 101 16.44 16.28 -8.60
N ALA A 102 16.99 15.42 -7.74
CA ALA A 102 16.20 14.56 -6.86
C ALA A 102 15.42 15.36 -5.80
N LYS A 103 15.98 16.48 -5.33
CA LYS A 103 15.31 17.40 -4.40
C LYS A 103 14.23 18.20 -5.11
N SER A 104 14.52 18.79 -6.27
CA SER A 104 13.56 19.57 -7.04
C SER A 104 12.37 18.73 -7.50
N LEU A 105 12.60 17.48 -7.92
CA LEU A 105 11.52 16.57 -8.27
C LEU A 105 10.65 16.23 -7.06
N LYS A 106 11.25 16.03 -5.88
CA LYS A 106 10.48 15.84 -4.64
C LYS A 106 9.66 17.07 -4.31
N GLU A 107 10.25 18.26 -4.33
CA GLU A 107 9.58 19.52 -4.03
C GLU A 107 8.41 19.81 -4.98
N LEU A 108 8.52 19.40 -6.25
CA LEU A 108 7.44 19.52 -7.23
C LEU A 108 6.17 18.78 -6.78
N TYR A 109 6.30 17.60 -6.16
CA TYR A 109 5.15 16.84 -5.66
C TYR A 109 4.80 17.19 -4.21
N LEU A 110 5.81 17.23 -3.34
CA LEU A 110 5.72 17.48 -1.90
C LEU A 110 6.72 18.59 -1.51
N PRO A 111 6.29 19.83 -1.28
CA PRO A 111 4.89 20.25 -1.10
C PRO A 111 4.12 20.64 -2.38
N GLY A 112 4.76 20.85 -3.53
CA GLY A 112 4.18 21.56 -4.69
C GLY A 112 2.77 21.12 -5.12
N LEU A 113 2.65 19.94 -5.72
CA LEU A 113 1.38 19.39 -6.18
C LEU A 113 0.40 19.17 -5.02
N ARG A 114 0.89 18.67 -3.89
CA ARG A 114 0.07 18.39 -2.70
C ARG A 114 -0.62 19.65 -2.20
N ASP A 115 0.11 20.76 -2.05
CA ASP A 115 -0.42 22.01 -1.54
C ASP A 115 -1.35 22.68 -2.55
N TYR A 116 -1.04 22.56 -3.85
CA TYR A 116 -1.96 22.96 -4.91
C TYR A 116 -3.29 22.20 -4.82
N VAL A 117 -3.26 20.87 -4.75
CA VAL A 117 -4.46 20.04 -4.65
C VAL A 117 -5.23 20.34 -3.36
N LYS A 118 -4.54 20.50 -2.24
CA LYS A 118 -5.16 20.85 -0.95
C LYS A 118 -5.83 22.23 -0.98
N GLY A 119 -5.20 23.22 -1.61
CA GLY A 119 -5.71 24.60 -1.67
C GLY A 119 -6.88 24.77 -2.62
N PHE A 120 -6.85 24.09 -3.77
CA PHE A 120 -7.82 24.32 -4.87
C PHE A 120 -8.81 23.18 -5.07
N TYR A 121 -8.45 21.93 -4.77
CA TYR A 121 -9.24 20.73 -5.05
C TYR A 121 -9.28 19.72 -3.88
N PRO A 122 -9.54 20.16 -2.62
CA PRO A 122 -9.49 19.27 -1.46
C PRO A 122 -10.50 18.11 -1.50
N LEU A 123 -11.56 18.26 -2.30
CA LEU A 123 -12.63 17.26 -2.51
C LEU A 123 -12.74 16.80 -3.97
N GLY A 124 -11.66 16.98 -4.74
CA GLY A 124 -11.59 16.58 -6.15
C GLY A 124 -11.96 17.71 -7.11
N LEU A 125 -12.03 17.37 -8.39
CA LEU A 125 -12.43 18.30 -9.43
C LEU A 125 -13.89 18.72 -9.25
N VAL A 126 -14.15 20.02 -9.42
CA VAL A 126 -15.51 20.56 -9.41
C VAL A 126 -16.09 20.43 -10.80
N TRP A 127 -17.08 19.55 -10.93
CA TRP A 127 -17.88 19.40 -12.14
C TRP A 127 -19.14 20.26 -12.03
N GLY A 128 -19.56 20.90 -13.12
CA GLY A 128 -20.72 21.78 -13.17
C GLY A 128 -22.04 21.01 -13.17
N ARG A 129 -23.14 21.75 -12.97
CA ARG A 129 -24.47 21.17 -12.80
C ARG A 129 -24.97 20.52 -14.09
N PRO A 130 -25.67 19.37 -14.02
CA PRO A 130 -26.41 18.83 -15.14
C PRO A 130 -27.43 19.87 -15.64
N ALA A 131 -27.39 20.19 -16.93
CA ALA A 131 -28.34 21.07 -17.56
C ALA A 131 -29.67 20.33 -17.80
N THR A 132 -30.47 20.10 -16.75
CA THR A 132 -31.87 19.67 -16.91
C THR A 132 -32.73 20.14 -15.73
N ALA A 133 -33.35 21.31 -15.88
CA ALA A 133 -34.71 21.64 -15.44
C ALA A 133 -34.97 23.11 -15.80
N SER A 134 -35.43 23.33 -17.04
CA SER A 134 -36.16 24.53 -17.39
C SER A 134 -37.44 24.55 -16.56
N THR A 135 -37.45 25.30 -15.46
CA THR A 135 -38.69 25.73 -14.83
C THR A 135 -38.76 27.23 -14.98
N SER A 136 -39.68 27.63 -15.85
CA SER A 136 -40.12 29.00 -16.14
C SER A 136 -40.17 29.88 -14.91
N ALA A 137 -39.44 31.00 -14.96
CA ALA A 137 -39.72 32.15 -14.12
C ALA A 137 -41.05 32.79 -14.55
N PRO A 138 -41.98 33.13 -13.65
CA PRO A 138 -42.93 34.19 -13.92
C PRO A 138 -42.28 35.53 -13.57
N SER A 139 -42.25 36.42 -14.56
CA SER A 139 -41.93 37.84 -14.36
C SER A 139 -43.00 38.51 -13.50
N SER A 140 -42.59 39.20 -12.43
CA SER A 140 -43.36 40.31 -11.88
C SER A 140 -42.46 41.33 -11.20
N THR A 141 -42.82 42.58 -11.42
CA THR A 141 -42.08 43.83 -11.29
C THR A 141 -41.90 44.35 -9.86
N LEU A 142 -40.77 45.03 -9.65
CA LEU A 142 -40.52 46.23 -8.81
C LEU A 142 -41.07 46.26 -7.36
N SER A 143 -40.15 46.34 -6.38
CA SER A 143 -40.13 47.44 -5.40
C SER A 143 -38.83 47.47 -4.59
N VAL A 144 -38.40 48.68 -4.27
CA VAL A 144 -37.11 49.13 -3.72
C VAL A 144 -37.14 49.13 -2.18
N ALA A 145 -36.05 48.73 -1.50
CA ALA A 145 -35.51 49.45 -0.33
C ALA A 145 -34.16 48.89 0.22
N LYS A 146 -33.11 49.71 0.06
CA LYS A 146 -31.97 50.03 0.96
C LYS A 146 -30.98 48.97 1.54
N ALA A 147 -29.72 49.15 1.10
CA ALA A 147 -28.47 49.38 1.88
C ALA A 147 -27.46 48.21 2.16
N SER A 148 -26.43 48.14 1.29
CA SER A 148 -24.94 48.11 1.48
C SER A 148 -24.23 47.31 2.62
N PRO A 149 -22.90 47.03 2.52
CA PRO A 149 -22.23 46.11 1.60
C PRO A 149 -21.22 45.15 2.32
N GLY A 150 -20.98 43.96 1.77
CA GLY A 150 -19.89 43.07 2.22
C GLY A 150 -19.42 42.14 1.09
N LYS A 151 -18.34 42.53 0.39
CA LYS A 151 -17.70 41.78 -0.70
C LYS A 151 -16.96 40.55 -0.15
N ALA A 152 -17.26 39.36 -0.68
CA ALA A 152 -16.32 38.24 -0.72
C ALA A 152 -15.54 38.28 -2.06
N PRO A 153 -14.22 38.01 -2.09
CA PRO A 153 -13.42 38.16 -3.30
C PRO A 153 -13.58 36.99 -4.27
N ALA A 154 -13.63 37.33 -5.57
CA ALA A 154 -13.60 36.38 -6.69
C ALA A 154 -12.19 35.77 -6.84
N ALA A 155 -12.12 34.49 -7.22
CA ALA A 155 -10.89 33.76 -7.47
C ALA A 155 -10.12 34.32 -8.69
N PRO A 156 -8.77 34.38 -8.65
CA PRO A 156 -7.96 34.88 -9.75
C PRO A 156 -7.78 33.81 -10.85
N PRO A 157 -7.58 34.20 -12.12
CA PRO A 157 -7.33 33.28 -13.22
C PRO A 157 -5.90 32.70 -13.15
N PRO A 158 -5.68 31.47 -13.64
CA PRO A 158 -4.35 30.87 -13.71
C PRO A 158 -3.44 31.54 -14.75
N PRO A 159 -2.11 31.59 -14.52
CA PRO A 159 -1.15 32.18 -15.45
C PRO A 159 -0.92 31.28 -16.69
N SER A 160 -0.87 31.90 -17.87
CA SER A 160 -0.55 31.26 -19.15
C SER A 160 0.95 31.29 -19.43
N THR A 161 1.56 30.16 -19.76
CA THR A 161 2.84 30.08 -20.49
C THR A 161 2.88 28.87 -21.46
N PRO A 162 3.70 28.92 -22.52
CA PRO A 162 3.29 28.49 -23.86
C PRO A 162 3.63 27.04 -24.26
N LEU A 163 2.83 26.58 -25.22
CA LEU A 163 2.86 25.33 -25.98
C LEU A 163 4.19 25.08 -26.71
N PHE A 164 4.66 23.82 -26.67
CA PHE A 164 5.51 23.26 -27.72
C PHE A 164 4.68 22.30 -28.60
N SER A 165 4.84 22.49 -29.91
CA SER A 165 4.08 21.88 -30.99
C SER A 165 4.39 20.40 -31.22
N SER A 166 3.36 19.65 -31.60
CA SER A 166 3.45 18.28 -32.10
C SER A 166 3.55 18.31 -33.63
N GLU A 167 4.43 17.48 -34.19
CA GLU A 167 4.48 17.18 -35.62
C GLU A 167 3.97 15.76 -35.85
N THR A 168 2.93 15.65 -36.69
CA THR A 168 2.28 14.42 -37.14
C THR A 168 3.08 13.71 -38.23
N ALA A 169 3.22 12.39 -38.11
CA ALA A 169 3.48 11.48 -39.24
C ALA A 169 2.49 10.30 -39.20
N ALA A 170 2.08 9.86 -40.40
CA ALA A 170 0.95 8.98 -40.72
C ALA A 170 1.21 7.46 -40.43
N PRO A 171 0.22 6.56 -40.60
CA PRO A 171 0.07 5.34 -39.82
C PRO A 171 0.75 4.09 -40.42
N HIS A 172 1.27 3.22 -39.55
CA HIS A 172 1.54 1.81 -39.86
C HIS A 172 0.65 0.90 -39.00
N PRO A 173 0.18 -0.25 -39.54
CA PRO A 173 -0.90 -1.03 -38.95
C PRO A 173 -0.52 -1.69 -37.63
N LYS A 174 -1.46 -1.62 -36.68
CA LYS A 174 -1.40 -2.22 -35.34
C LYS A 174 -1.57 -3.73 -35.46
N LEU A 175 -0.62 -4.49 -34.94
CA LEU A 175 -0.82 -5.88 -34.52
C LEU A 175 -0.55 -5.95 -33.02
N GLY A 176 -1.61 -5.98 -32.24
CA GLY A 176 -1.57 -6.12 -30.78
C GLY A 176 -2.34 -7.36 -30.37
N MET A 177 -1.80 -8.11 -29.40
CA MET A 177 -2.38 -9.11 -28.47
C MET A 177 -3.41 -10.17 -28.94
N SER A 178 -4.16 -10.00 -30.02
CA SER A 178 -5.03 -11.03 -30.61
C SER A 178 -4.27 -12.05 -31.47
N ALA A 179 -3.09 -11.68 -32.00
CA ALA A 179 -2.20 -12.60 -32.72
C ALA A 179 -1.55 -13.66 -31.80
N VAL A 180 -1.43 -13.37 -30.50
CA VAL A 180 -0.83 -14.28 -29.51
C VAL A 180 -1.81 -15.41 -29.14
N PHE A 181 -3.12 -15.15 -29.22
CA PHE A 181 -4.15 -16.16 -28.96
C PHE A 181 -4.45 -17.06 -30.18
N GLU A 182 -4.20 -16.59 -31.40
CA GLU A 182 -4.26 -17.45 -32.60
C GLU A 182 -3.05 -18.37 -32.74
N GLU A 183 -1.87 -17.98 -32.23
CA GLU A 183 -0.68 -18.84 -32.24
C GLU A 183 -0.81 -20.02 -31.24
N ILE A 184 -1.56 -19.83 -30.13
CA ILE A 184 -1.83 -20.85 -29.11
C ILE A 184 -2.89 -21.86 -29.54
N SER A 185 -3.83 -21.49 -30.41
CA SER A 185 -4.88 -22.40 -30.91
C SER A 185 -4.44 -23.23 -32.12
N SER A 186 -3.25 -22.96 -32.67
CA SER A 186 -2.62 -23.79 -33.70
C SER A 186 -1.67 -24.81 -33.05
N ASN A 187 -2.00 -26.10 -33.13
CA ASN A 187 -1.20 -27.22 -32.62
C ASN A 187 0.18 -27.34 -33.32
N LYS A 188 1.14 -26.45 -33.00
CA LYS A 188 2.54 -26.55 -33.40
C LYS A 188 3.46 -26.63 -32.18
N SER A 189 4.40 -27.58 -32.24
CA SER A 189 5.27 -28.03 -31.14
C SER A 189 6.11 -26.92 -30.51
N VAL A 190 5.72 -26.45 -29.32
CA VAL A 190 6.44 -25.47 -28.48
C VAL A 190 7.64 -26.10 -27.75
N THR A 191 8.52 -26.80 -28.47
CA THR A 191 9.70 -27.48 -27.86
C THR A 191 11.01 -27.29 -28.62
N SER A 192 11.01 -26.57 -29.75
CA SER A 192 12.23 -26.37 -30.56
C SER A 192 13.20 -25.31 -30.01
N GLY A 193 12.82 -24.55 -28.97
CA GLY A 193 13.60 -23.41 -28.46
C GLY A 193 14.37 -23.64 -27.15
N LEU A 194 14.19 -24.77 -26.46
CA LEU A 194 14.89 -25.04 -25.20
C LEU A 194 16.20 -25.80 -25.45
N ARG A 195 17.32 -25.24 -24.98
CA ARG A 195 18.60 -25.97 -24.93
C ARG A 195 18.46 -27.16 -23.98
N LYS A 196 18.82 -28.35 -24.47
CA LYS A 196 18.77 -29.62 -23.72
C LYS A 196 19.84 -29.63 -22.63
N VAL A 197 19.44 -29.79 -21.36
CA VAL A 197 20.35 -29.95 -20.22
C VAL A 197 20.97 -31.34 -20.29
N THR A 198 22.29 -31.43 -20.49
CA THR A 198 23.04 -32.70 -20.52
C THR A 198 23.24 -33.25 -19.10
N ASP A 199 23.28 -34.57 -18.94
CA ASP A 199 23.28 -35.27 -17.64
C ASP A 199 24.42 -34.90 -16.67
N GLY A 200 25.49 -34.26 -17.14
CA GLY A 200 26.56 -33.71 -16.29
C GLY A 200 26.18 -32.41 -15.54
N MET A 201 25.07 -31.76 -15.90
CA MET A 201 24.56 -30.56 -15.22
C MET A 201 23.57 -30.88 -14.09
N LYS A 202 23.27 -32.17 -13.85
CA LYS A 202 22.42 -32.61 -12.75
C LYS A 202 23.27 -32.73 -11.48
N THR A 203 22.83 -32.06 -10.41
CA THR A 203 23.50 -32.00 -9.09
C THR A 203 23.73 -33.37 -8.43
N LYS A 204 23.07 -34.43 -8.93
CA LYS A 204 23.21 -35.82 -8.46
C LYS A 204 24.47 -36.53 -9.00
N ASN A 205 25.15 -35.98 -10.01
CA ASN A 205 26.28 -36.60 -10.70
C ASN A 205 27.65 -35.90 -10.46
N GLN A 206 27.78 -35.05 -9.43
CA GLN A 206 29.08 -34.56 -8.97
C GLN A 206 29.67 -35.53 -7.93
N VAL A 207 30.73 -36.25 -8.30
CA VAL A 207 31.34 -37.32 -7.46
C VAL A 207 32.52 -36.82 -6.59
N ASP A 208 32.76 -35.50 -6.52
CA ASP A 208 33.84 -34.93 -5.70
C ASP A 208 33.29 -33.97 -4.63
N ARG A 209 32.66 -34.53 -3.60
CA ARG A 209 32.60 -33.92 -2.27
C ARG A 209 32.54 -35.02 -1.19
N THR A 210 33.71 -35.49 -0.79
CA THR A 210 33.90 -36.20 0.48
C THR A 210 33.61 -35.24 1.64
N PHE A 211 32.43 -35.35 2.25
CA PHE A 211 32.14 -34.72 3.54
C PHE A 211 32.62 -35.66 4.66
N VAL A 212 33.74 -35.31 5.27
CA VAL A 212 34.16 -35.85 6.57
C VAL A 212 33.42 -35.04 7.64
N VAL A 213 32.55 -35.71 8.39
CA VAL A 213 31.90 -35.14 9.57
C VAL A 213 32.83 -35.39 10.76
N SER A 214 33.53 -34.35 11.22
CA SER A 214 34.20 -34.36 12.51
C SER A 214 33.25 -33.80 13.57
N SER A 215 32.77 -34.67 14.45
CA SER A 215 32.15 -34.33 15.73
C SER A 215 33.20 -33.73 16.66
N ALA A 216 33.04 -32.45 17.01
CA ALA A 216 33.82 -31.78 18.05
C ALA A 216 32.87 -30.92 18.91
N GLU A 217 33.16 -30.93 20.21
CA GLU A 217 32.34 -30.47 21.32
C GLU A 217 31.85 -29.02 21.22
N LYS A 218 30.64 -28.83 21.76
CA LYS A 218 29.94 -27.57 21.85
C LYS A 218 30.45 -26.79 23.06
N GLU A 219 31.48 -25.98 22.86
CA GLU A 219 31.81 -24.88 23.75
C GLU A 219 31.03 -23.62 23.39
N THR A 220 30.61 -22.92 24.44
CA THR A 220 29.71 -21.78 24.51
C THR A 220 30.19 -20.61 23.64
N ARG A 221 29.40 -20.21 22.63
CA ARG A 221 29.57 -18.92 21.94
C ARG A 221 28.28 -18.13 21.98
N THR A 222 28.32 -17.02 22.71
CA THR A 222 27.36 -15.92 22.69
C THR A 222 27.38 -15.31 21.28
N SER A 223 26.40 -15.67 20.44
CA SER A 223 26.25 -15.06 19.13
C SER A 223 25.50 -13.73 19.28
N SER A 224 26.21 -12.61 19.17
CA SER A 224 25.56 -11.33 18.89
C SER A 224 24.95 -11.39 17.49
N PRO A 225 23.67 -11.00 17.29
CA PRO A 225 23.05 -11.05 15.97
C PRO A 225 23.67 -9.98 15.07
N SER A 226 24.21 -10.37 13.92
CA SER A 226 24.60 -9.43 12.87
C SER A 226 23.34 -8.82 12.26
N PHE A 227 23.04 -7.56 12.60
CA PHE A 227 21.88 -6.86 12.08
C PHE A 227 22.11 -6.35 10.65
N SER A 228 21.31 -6.86 9.72
CA SER A 228 21.05 -6.23 8.42
C SER A 228 20.58 -4.79 8.63
N LYS A 229 21.14 -3.81 7.89
CA LYS A 229 20.81 -2.37 7.94
C LYS A 229 19.30 -2.09 8.00
N ALA A 230 18.74 -1.98 9.21
CA ALA A 230 17.43 -1.39 9.45
C ALA A 230 17.53 0.14 9.36
N GLY A 231 16.44 0.83 9.03
CA GLY A 231 16.39 2.29 9.12
C GLY A 231 16.61 2.77 10.57
N PRO A 232 16.77 4.08 10.81
CA PRO A 232 16.86 4.58 12.18
C PRO A 232 15.60 4.18 12.97
N PRO A 233 15.72 3.82 14.26
CA PRO A 233 14.58 3.54 15.10
C PRO A 233 13.72 4.79 15.25
N LYS A 234 12.39 4.63 15.14
CA LYS A 234 11.42 5.70 15.32
C LYS A 234 10.33 5.28 16.29
N LEU A 235 9.90 6.23 17.11
CA LEU A 235 8.70 6.15 17.92
C LEU A 235 8.23 7.59 18.08
N GLU A 236 7.34 8.02 17.19
CA GLU A 236 6.85 9.40 17.16
C GLU A 236 5.46 9.47 16.54
N LEU A 237 4.69 10.49 16.95
CA LEU A 237 3.41 10.80 16.35
C LEU A 237 3.61 11.70 15.13
N GLN A 238 3.44 11.14 13.95
CA GLN A 238 3.55 11.87 12.69
C GLN A 238 2.26 12.63 12.39
N MET A 239 2.42 13.94 12.12
CA MET A 239 1.34 14.83 11.68
C MET A 239 0.10 14.81 12.60
N GLY A 240 0.29 14.49 13.88
CA GLY A 240 -0.79 14.39 14.87
C GLY A 240 -1.78 13.24 14.65
N ARG A 241 -1.50 12.30 13.74
CA ARG A 241 -2.48 11.29 13.29
C ARG A 241 -1.97 9.85 13.30
N ARG A 242 -0.69 9.61 13.03
CA ARG A 242 -0.15 8.24 12.92
C ARG A 242 1.07 8.08 13.81
N TRP A 243 1.01 7.16 14.76
CA TRP A 243 2.18 6.71 15.50
C TRP A 243 3.02 5.81 14.60
N ALA A 244 4.25 6.24 14.33
CA ALA A 244 5.24 5.47 13.58
C ALA A 244 6.21 4.80 14.56
N VAL A 245 6.10 3.48 14.70
CA VAL A 245 6.99 2.64 15.51
C VAL A 245 7.84 1.79 14.57
N GLU A 246 9.00 2.30 14.18
CA GLU A 246 9.80 1.70 13.10
C GLU A 246 11.16 1.22 13.59
N ASN A 247 11.64 0.13 13.03
CA ASN A 247 13.03 -0.37 13.16
C ASN A 247 13.50 -0.53 14.62
N GLN A 248 12.59 -0.81 15.56
CA GLN A 248 12.93 -1.07 16.96
C GLN A 248 13.54 -2.46 17.08
N ILE A 249 14.68 -2.57 17.77
CA ILE A 249 15.42 -3.82 17.91
C ILE A 249 15.77 -4.05 19.38
N GLY A 250 15.32 -5.17 19.95
CA GLY A 250 15.62 -5.54 21.34
C GLY A 250 14.95 -4.64 22.39
N LYS A 251 13.95 -3.85 22.01
CA LYS A 251 13.30 -2.88 22.91
C LYS A 251 12.03 -3.47 23.51
N LYS A 252 12.07 -3.83 24.79
CA LYS A 252 10.97 -4.52 25.48
C LYS A 252 10.03 -3.61 26.29
N ASN A 253 10.25 -2.29 26.23
CA ASN A 253 9.57 -1.30 27.05
C ASN A 253 9.06 -0.11 26.22
N LEU A 254 8.68 -0.32 24.96
CA LEU A 254 8.10 0.73 24.12
C LEU A 254 6.67 0.99 24.59
N VAL A 255 6.31 2.26 24.77
CA VAL A 255 4.99 2.64 25.27
C VAL A 255 4.44 3.83 24.47
N ILE A 256 3.16 3.76 24.14
CA ILE A 256 2.35 4.88 23.66
C ILE A 256 1.27 5.14 24.72
N ASP A 257 1.51 6.17 25.53
CA ASP A 257 0.60 6.56 26.62
C ASP A 257 -0.52 7.50 26.12
N GLU A 258 -0.18 8.45 25.24
CA GLU A 258 -1.11 9.44 24.70
C GLU A 258 -1.82 8.91 23.44
N CYS A 259 -2.95 8.23 23.64
CA CYS A 259 -3.75 7.67 22.55
C CYS A 259 -5.00 8.51 22.28
N ASP A 260 -5.34 8.68 21.01
CA ASP A 260 -6.63 9.24 20.56
C ASP A 260 -7.30 8.27 19.58
N ALA A 261 -8.62 8.12 19.68
CA ALA A 261 -9.40 7.19 18.87
C ALA A 261 -9.39 7.50 17.36
N LYS A 262 -8.90 8.68 16.94
CA LYS A 262 -8.70 9.07 15.54
C LYS A 262 -7.29 8.73 15.02
N GLN A 263 -6.36 8.38 15.91
CA GLN A 263 -4.99 8.06 15.57
C GLN A 263 -4.84 6.60 15.15
N SER A 264 -3.87 6.31 14.29
CA SER A 264 -3.45 4.94 13.97
C SER A 264 -2.06 4.64 14.50
N VAL A 265 -1.76 3.37 14.75
CA VAL A 265 -0.43 2.89 15.11
C VAL A 265 0.10 2.01 13.99
N TYR A 266 1.28 2.34 13.47
CA TYR A 266 1.96 1.54 12.47
C TYR A 266 3.31 1.07 12.99
N VAL A 267 3.43 -0.24 13.18
CA VAL A 267 4.63 -0.91 13.67
C VAL A 267 5.33 -1.56 12.48
N TYR A 268 6.54 -1.11 12.14
CA TYR A 268 7.23 -1.53 10.92
C TYR A 268 8.66 -1.99 11.16
N GLY A 269 9.00 -3.19 10.69
CA GLY A 269 10.39 -3.66 10.68
C GLY A 269 10.99 -3.86 12.07
N CYS A 270 10.16 -3.95 13.11
CA CYS A 270 10.59 -4.15 14.49
C CYS A 270 11.00 -5.61 14.72
N ARG A 271 12.04 -5.81 15.52
CA ARG A 271 12.58 -7.14 15.85
C ARG A 271 12.81 -7.29 17.34
N ASP A 272 12.46 -8.46 17.89
CA ASP A 272 12.71 -8.79 19.29
C ASP A 272 12.29 -7.68 20.26
N SER A 273 11.11 -7.10 20.06
CA SER A 273 10.66 -5.88 20.75
C SER A 273 9.24 -6.05 21.29
N VAL A 274 8.84 -5.21 22.25
CA VAL A 274 7.50 -5.20 22.84
C VAL A 274 6.99 -3.76 22.89
N LEU A 275 5.77 -3.55 22.40
CA LEU A 275 5.06 -2.28 22.39
C LEU A 275 3.77 -2.39 23.20
N GLN A 276 3.55 -1.42 24.09
CA GLN A 276 2.29 -1.23 24.80
C GLN A 276 1.57 0.03 24.32
N VAL A 277 0.31 -0.11 23.89
CA VAL A 277 -0.59 0.96 23.47
C VAL A 277 -1.70 1.08 24.51
N LYS A 278 -1.57 2.01 25.46
CA LYS A 278 -2.39 2.02 26.69
C LYS A 278 -3.83 2.50 26.53
N GLY A 279 -4.17 3.09 25.38
CA GLY A 279 -5.49 3.66 25.14
C GLY A 279 -6.15 3.15 23.87
N LYS A 280 -7.27 3.79 23.54
CA LYS A 280 -8.05 3.49 22.35
C LYS A 280 -7.47 4.22 21.14
N VAL A 281 -7.23 3.47 20.05
CA VAL A 281 -6.79 4.00 18.76
C VAL A 281 -7.74 3.54 17.65
N ASN A 282 -7.65 4.15 16.48
CA ASN A 282 -8.50 3.78 15.35
C ASN A 282 -8.14 2.39 14.81
N ASN A 283 -6.86 2.17 14.51
CA ASN A 283 -6.33 0.91 14.02
C ASN A 283 -4.87 0.73 14.43
N ILE A 284 -4.44 -0.53 14.42
CA ILE A 284 -3.05 -0.94 14.63
C ILE A 284 -2.66 -1.84 13.47
N THR A 285 -1.56 -1.52 12.78
CA THR A 285 -1.00 -2.37 11.74
C THR A 285 0.44 -2.75 12.11
N ILE A 286 0.74 -4.04 12.09
CA ILE A 286 2.05 -4.63 12.39
C ILE A 286 2.58 -5.24 11.10
N ASP A 287 3.60 -4.63 10.51
CA ASP A 287 4.13 -5.00 9.20
C ASP A 287 5.63 -5.32 9.24
N LYS A 288 6.04 -6.42 8.60
CA LYS A 288 7.44 -6.87 8.49
C LYS A 288 8.16 -6.99 9.84
N CYS A 289 7.44 -7.33 10.90
CA CYS A 289 8.02 -7.51 12.23
C CYS A 289 8.42 -8.97 12.48
N ASN A 290 9.42 -9.19 13.34
CA ASN A 290 9.88 -10.52 13.73
C ASN A 290 10.09 -10.62 15.24
N LYS A 291 9.47 -11.58 15.94
CA LYS A 291 9.55 -11.66 17.42
C LYS A 291 9.08 -10.35 18.08
N MET A 292 7.88 -9.91 17.72
CA MET A 292 7.29 -8.67 18.26
C MET A 292 6.12 -9.00 19.17
N GLY A 293 6.10 -8.41 20.36
CA GLY A 293 4.93 -8.39 21.24
C GLY A 293 4.19 -7.06 21.12
N VAL A 294 2.87 -7.08 20.95
CA VAL A 294 2.04 -5.87 20.97
C VAL A 294 0.89 -6.06 21.95
N LEU A 295 0.86 -5.24 23.00
CA LEU A 295 -0.23 -5.15 23.97
C LEU A 295 -1.01 -3.88 23.67
N PHE A 296 -2.32 -3.97 23.47
CA PHE A 296 -3.16 -2.80 23.25
C PHE A 296 -4.50 -2.90 23.96
N LYS A 297 -5.07 -1.73 24.29
CA LYS A 297 -6.37 -1.66 24.96
C LYS A 297 -7.54 -1.83 24.00
N ASP A 298 -7.77 -0.87 23.12
CA ASP A 298 -8.92 -0.89 22.20
C ASP A 298 -8.52 -0.45 20.80
N VAL A 299 -9.10 -1.08 19.78
CA VAL A 299 -9.14 -0.56 18.41
C VAL A 299 -10.57 -0.28 17.97
N VAL A 300 -10.79 0.87 17.31
CA VAL A 300 -12.12 1.23 16.79
C VAL A 300 -12.47 0.39 15.55
N ALA A 301 -11.50 0.17 14.67
CA ALA A 301 -11.68 -0.50 13.40
C ALA A 301 -11.05 -1.89 13.38
N ALA A 302 -9.72 -1.97 13.38
CA ALA A 302 -9.02 -3.22 13.15
C ALA A 302 -7.61 -3.28 13.75
N CYS A 303 -7.17 -4.52 14.02
CA CYS A 303 -5.77 -4.87 14.21
C CYS A 303 -5.30 -5.75 13.04
N GLU A 304 -4.26 -5.33 12.34
CA GLU A 304 -3.76 -5.98 11.13
C GLU A 304 -2.32 -6.46 11.36
N ILE A 305 -2.06 -7.73 11.07
CA ILE A 305 -0.74 -8.35 11.19
C ILE A 305 -0.34 -8.85 9.80
N VAL A 306 0.68 -8.25 9.20
CA VAL A 306 1.04 -8.46 7.80
C VAL A 306 2.53 -8.73 7.65
N ASN A 307 2.91 -9.71 6.83
CA ASN A 307 4.32 -10.01 6.51
C ASN A 307 5.20 -10.29 7.75
N CYS A 308 4.64 -10.85 8.81
CA CYS A 308 5.34 -10.99 10.08
C CYS A 308 5.79 -12.42 10.38
N ASN A 309 6.64 -12.60 11.39
CA ASN A 309 6.98 -13.92 11.90
C ASN A 309 7.21 -13.95 13.42
N GLY A 310 6.57 -14.88 14.12
CA GLY A 310 6.65 -15.03 15.57
C GLY A 310 6.12 -13.79 16.29
N ILE A 311 4.84 -13.49 16.13
CA ILE A 311 4.19 -12.33 16.74
C ILE A 311 3.31 -12.76 17.90
N GLU A 312 3.34 -11.97 18.97
CA GLU A 312 2.41 -12.09 20.09
C GLU A 312 1.58 -10.80 20.15
N VAL A 313 0.26 -10.91 20.08
CA VAL A 313 -0.66 -9.78 20.15
C VAL A 313 -1.64 -10.01 21.28
N GLN A 314 -1.77 -9.07 22.20
CA GLN A 314 -2.72 -9.13 23.29
C GLN A 314 -3.66 -7.91 23.25
N CYS A 315 -4.95 -8.20 23.18
CA CYS A 315 -6.02 -7.23 23.28
C CYS A 315 -6.56 -7.24 24.72
N GLU A 316 -6.54 -6.10 25.41
CA GLU A 316 -7.08 -5.97 26.78
C GLU A 316 -8.56 -5.56 26.79
N GLY A 317 -9.03 -4.91 25.73
CA GLY A 317 -10.40 -4.41 25.54
C GLY A 317 -10.99 -4.90 24.23
N SER A 318 -11.56 -4.02 23.42
CA SER A 318 -12.30 -4.37 22.21
C SER A 318 -11.48 -4.30 20.91
N ALA A 319 -11.72 -5.26 20.01
CA ALA A 319 -11.12 -5.30 18.67
C ALA A 319 -12.08 -5.93 17.64
N PRO A 320 -12.92 -5.14 16.93
CA PRO A 320 -13.98 -5.71 16.08
C PRO A 320 -13.47 -6.62 14.96
N THR A 321 -12.34 -6.26 14.35
CA THR A 321 -11.72 -7.00 13.25
C THR A 321 -10.25 -7.25 13.53
N ILE A 322 -9.79 -8.47 13.29
CA ILE A 322 -8.38 -8.85 13.36
C ILE A 322 -8.03 -9.56 12.06
N SER A 323 -7.01 -9.10 11.36
CA SER A 323 -6.55 -9.70 10.10
C SER A 323 -5.11 -10.15 10.21
N ILE A 324 -4.83 -11.35 9.70
CA ILE A 324 -3.50 -11.98 9.75
C ILE A 324 -3.13 -12.44 8.34
N ASP A 325 -2.32 -11.65 7.65
CA ASP A 325 -1.91 -11.89 6.26
C ASP A 325 -0.40 -12.16 6.16
N ASN A 326 -0.02 -13.17 5.37
CA ASN A 326 1.36 -13.52 5.05
C ASN A 326 2.26 -13.60 6.30
N THR A 327 1.75 -14.20 7.38
CA THR A 327 2.40 -14.22 8.69
C THR A 327 2.62 -15.65 9.17
N GLY A 328 3.82 -15.96 9.65
CA GLY A 328 4.16 -17.29 10.20
C GLY A 328 4.40 -17.24 11.70
N GLY A 329 3.58 -17.95 12.49
CA GLY A 329 3.65 -17.92 13.95
C GLY A 329 2.99 -16.65 14.50
N CYS A 330 1.76 -16.77 14.96
CA CYS A 330 1.00 -15.68 15.58
C CYS A 330 0.21 -16.20 16.77
N GLN A 331 0.50 -15.67 17.96
CA GLN A 331 -0.22 -15.94 19.19
C GLN A 331 -1.11 -14.74 19.50
N LEU A 332 -2.42 -14.93 19.44
CA LEU A 332 -3.41 -13.88 19.63
C LEU A 332 -4.16 -14.08 20.94
N TYR A 333 -3.98 -13.17 21.90
CA TYR A 333 -4.65 -13.17 23.19
C TYR A 333 -5.85 -12.20 23.16
N LEU A 334 -7.06 -12.75 23.21
CA LEU A 334 -8.31 -12.01 23.24
C LEU A 334 -8.75 -11.62 24.66
N SER A 335 -9.38 -10.46 24.83
CA SER A 335 -10.09 -10.15 26.07
C SER A 335 -11.50 -10.76 26.06
N LYS A 336 -12.21 -10.66 27.19
CA LYS A 336 -13.65 -10.97 27.26
C LYS A 336 -14.48 -10.05 26.34
N GLU A 337 -14.00 -8.85 26.05
CA GLU A 337 -14.66 -7.86 25.19
C GLU A 337 -14.32 -8.04 23.69
N SER A 338 -13.33 -8.88 23.36
CA SER A 338 -12.92 -9.19 21.99
C SER A 338 -13.20 -10.64 21.60
N LEU A 339 -14.10 -11.34 22.29
CA LEU A 339 -14.50 -12.70 21.92
C LEU A 339 -15.31 -12.75 20.62
N GLU A 340 -16.02 -11.67 20.29
CA GLU A 340 -16.81 -11.54 19.06
C GLU A 340 -16.00 -10.94 17.88
N SER A 341 -14.67 -10.84 18.03
CA SER A 341 -13.79 -10.36 16.97
C SER A 341 -13.93 -11.21 15.71
N SER A 342 -14.12 -10.55 14.57
CA SER A 342 -14.00 -11.20 13.27
C SER A 342 -12.52 -11.40 12.93
N ILE A 343 -12.05 -12.65 12.99
CA ILE A 343 -10.66 -13.01 12.70
C ILE A 343 -10.57 -13.55 11.27
N THR A 344 -9.74 -12.92 10.44
CA THR A 344 -9.48 -13.33 9.06
C THR A 344 -8.02 -13.71 8.87
N THR A 345 -7.76 -14.77 8.12
CA THR A 345 -6.40 -15.27 7.87
C THR A 345 -6.19 -15.46 6.37
N ALA A 346 -5.01 -15.09 5.88
CA ALA A 346 -4.63 -15.27 4.48
C ALA A 346 -3.13 -15.59 4.40
N LYS A 347 -2.76 -16.66 3.69
CA LYS A 347 -1.34 -17.03 3.47
C LYS A 347 -0.50 -17.09 4.76
N SER A 348 -1.13 -17.46 5.87
CA SER A 348 -0.53 -17.46 7.19
C SER A 348 -0.53 -18.87 7.78
N SER A 349 0.36 -19.11 8.74
CA SER A 349 0.55 -20.42 9.37
C SER A 349 0.86 -20.28 10.86
N GLU A 350 0.61 -21.34 11.63
CA GLU A 350 0.89 -21.38 13.08
C GLU A 350 0.16 -20.26 13.83
N ILE A 351 -1.13 -20.06 13.52
CA ILE A 351 -1.98 -19.08 14.20
C ILE A 351 -2.73 -19.78 15.33
N ASN A 352 -2.51 -19.30 16.55
CA ASN A 352 -3.20 -19.77 17.74
C ASN A 352 -3.91 -18.58 18.39
N VAL A 353 -5.16 -18.80 18.77
CA VAL A 353 -6.00 -17.84 19.48
C VAL A 353 -6.17 -18.33 20.90
N MET A 354 -5.65 -17.55 21.84
CA MET A 354 -5.81 -17.75 23.25
C MET A 354 -7.13 -17.11 23.68
N VAL A 355 -8.00 -17.88 24.32
CA VAL A 355 -9.29 -17.42 24.88
C VAL A 355 -9.21 -17.46 26.41
N PRO A 356 -9.57 -16.37 27.12
CA PRO A 356 -9.48 -16.33 28.57
C PRO A 356 -10.51 -17.27 29.21
N GLY A 357 -10.09 -18.00 30.25
CA GLY A 357 -10.97 -18.87 31.01
C GLY A 357 -12.11 -18.12 31.74
N ALA A 358 -13.11 -18.87 32.22
CA ALA A 358 -14.31 -18.30 32.84
C ALA A 358 -14.03 -17.49 34.13
N GLY A 359 -12.89 -17.70 34.78
CA GLY A 359 -12.46 -17.03 36.01
C GLY A 359 -11.05 -16.45 35.93
N PRO A 360 -10.66 -15.55 36.86
CA PRO A 360 -9.36 -14.87 36.85
C PRO A 360 -8.15 -15.79 37.12
N GLU A 361 -8.38 -16.99 37.66
CA GLU A 361 -7.37 -18.00 37.99
C GLU A 361 -7.35 -19.16 36.97
N ILE A 362 -8.17 -19.09 35.91
CA ILE A 362 -8.24 -20.14 34.89
C ILE A 362 -7.32 -19.75 33.74
N ASP A 363 -6.40 -20.66 33.40
CA ASP A 363 -5.48 -20.51 32.29
C ASP A 363 -6.22 -20.25 30.96
N TRP A 364 -5.51 -19.62 30.03
CA TRP A 364 -6.00 -19.40 28.69
C TRP A 364 -6.15 -20.73 27.97
N VAL A 365 -7.22 -20.85 27.18
CA VAL A 365 -7.45 -22.00 26.30
C VAL A 365 -6.90 -21.66 24.92
N GLU A 366 -5.97 -22.48 24.43
CA GLU A 366 -5.36 -22.31 23.12
C GLU A 366 -6.22 -22.96 22.02
N HIS A 367 -6.54 -22.18 20.99
CA HIS A 367 -7.29 -22.64 19.82
C HIS A 367 -6.47 -22.41 18.55
N ALA A 368 -5.97 -23.48 17.94
CA ALA A 368 -5.28 -23.41 16.65
C ALA A 368 -6.30 -23.13 15.53
N LEU A 369 -6.05 -22.10 14.72
CA LEU A 369 -6.89 -21.82 13.55
C LEU A 369 -6.51 -22.72 12.38
N PRO A 370 -7.50 -23.25 11.62
CA PRO A 370 -7.22 -24.04 10.43
C PRO A 370 -6.41 -23.24 9.41
N GLN A 371 -5.38 -23.88 8.85
CA GLN A 371 -4.54 -23.32 7.79
C GLN A 371 -4.62 -24.12 6.47
N GLN A 372 -5.26 -25.29 6.49
CA GLN A 372 -5.47 -26.13 5.32
C GLN A 372 -6.98 -26.32 5.10
N TYR A 373 -7.40 -26.25 3.83
CA TYR A 373 -8.78 -26.37 3.42
C TYR A 373 -8.94 -27.45 2.35
N ILE A 374 -10.05 -28.17 2.39
CA ILE A 374 -10.48 -29.09 1.35
C ILE A 374 -11.50 -28.39 0.48
N HIS A 375 -11.31 -28.46 -0.83
CA HIS A 375 -12.24 -27.95 -1.83
C HIS A 375 -12.83 -29.15 -2.58
N ALA A 376 -14.14 -29.36 -2.45
CA ALA A 376 -14.85 -30.45 -3.12
C ALA A 376 -15.92 -29.89 -4.07
N PHE A 377 -15.96 -30.39 -5.31
CA PHE A 377 -17.01 -30.04 -6.26
C PHE A 377 -18.25 -30.89 -5.98
N LYS A 378 -19.34 -30.25 -5.56
CA LYS A 378 -20.62 -30.89 -5.23
C LYS A 378 -21.77 -30.03 -5.74
N ASP A 379 -22.79 -30.67 -6.32
CA ASP A 379 -24.01 -30.00 -6.78
C ASP A 379 -23.76 -28.79 -7.70
N GLY A 380 -22.74 -28.88 -8.56
CA GLY A 380 -22.38 -27.83 -9.53
C GLY A 380 -21.57 -26.67 -8.95
N GLN A 381 -21.15 -26.71 -7.68
CA GLN A 381 -20.34 -25.67 -7.06
C GLN A 381 -19.20 -26.24 -6.20
N PHE A 382 -18.17 -25.44 -5.95
CA PHE A 382 -17.12 -25.81 -5.01
C PHE A 382 -17.55 -25.48 -3.57
N VAL A 383 -17.51 -26.48 -2.70
CA VAL A 383 -17.69 -26.32 -1.25
C VAL A 383 -16.32 -26.41 -0.58
N THR A 384 -16.01 -25.44 0.26
CA THR A 384 -14.74 -25.35 0.99
C THR A 384 -14.97 -25.62 2.47
N SER A 385 -14.17 -26.50 3.07
CA SER A 385 -14.20 -26.78 4.51
C SER A 385 -12.79 -26.83 5.09
N PRO A 386 -12.57 -26.36 6.32
CA PRO A 386 -11.28 -26.51 6.98
C PRO A 386 -10.95 -28.00 7.21
N VAL A 387 -9.67 -28.35 7.10
CA VAL A 387 -9.19 -29.67 7.51
C VAL A 387 -9.15 -29.73 9.03
N SER A 388 -9.78 -30.74 9.61
CA SER A 388 -9.60 -31.13 11.00
C SER A 388 -8.67 -32.33 11.06
N HIS A 389 -7.51 -32.16 11.66
CA HIS A 389 -6.69 -33.29 12.10
C HIS A 389 -7.09 -33.59 13.55
N SER A 390 -7.29 -34.86 13.89
CA SER A 390 -7.76 -35.33 15.21
C SER A 390 -6.68 -35.17 16.31
N GLY A 391 -6.14 -33.97 16.47
CA GLY A 391 -5.03 -33.67 17.38
C GLY A 391 -5.07 -32.24 17.92
N GLY A 392 -6.26 -31.70 18.20
CA GLY A 392 -6.49 -30.41 18.84
C GLY A 392 -7.85 -30.40 19.51
#